data_AF-A0A1G7VX42-F1
#
_entry.id   AF-A0A1G7VX42-F1
#
_cell.length_a   1.000
_cell.length_b   1.000
_cell.length_c   1.000
_cell.angle_alpha   90.00
_cell.angle_beta   90.00
_cell.angle_gamma   90.00
#
_symmetry.space_group_name_H-M   'P 1'
#
loop_
_entity.id
_entity.type
_entity.pdbx_description
1 polymer ?
#
loop_
_entity_poly.entity_id
_entity_poly.type
_entity_poly.pdbx_seq_one_letter_code
_entity_poly.pdbx_strand_id
1 'polypeptide(L)'
;MGLLALTFMSCSDDDKNDGIKNHWTISCENKTLYDNDTEGVKLTVTLAYSADKDIVLTPVMEGNDDSVFEFSSQTVTIKKGEKTAEFALRACGDKIMQQDGNIVVAFLKSEQLNSESNKPAIVHAEPAVVVELTEQQRELIETWRKDYGIDIRMYLGALSAKAVITFNDDDKDLYNDGKTSITYNSVCPVTVSEKASADKIVLRMNDNALGLRDFLYSMFKKQSVADSEYWLCNSHNTDLLKAIGYNADKETFAVSLEIEIDPQTKEVKFVTDIPDSYGDETVNIPFEYNYSAWNRQKEMADNGSMFIMNNGDAAAEEIKMSEAIEMGITLNPVSFLLNSAMDYDAWENAASLYVAPTASCGDKSISFTFPWDFTYASGYEKIEVTLTNE
;
A
#
# COMPACT_ATOMS: atom_id res chain seq x y z
N MET A 1 -18.13 -54.82 28.04
CA MET A 1 -17.40 -53.54 27.98
C MET A 1 -16.14 -53.77 27.17
N GLY A 2 -16.24 -53.61 25.85
CA GLY A 2 -15.11 -53.73 24.93
C GLY A 2 -14.51 -52.35 24.68
N LEU A 3 -13.26 -52.18 25.06
CA LEU A 3 -12.48 -50.95 24.84
C LEU A 3 -11.95 -50.99 23.41
N LEU A 4 -12.50 -50.18 22.52
CA LEU A 4 -12.03 -50.01 21.15
C LEU A 4 -10.88 -48.98 21.18
N ALA A 5 -9.65 -49.46 21.03
CA ALA A 5 -8.48 -48.60 20.84
C ALA A 5 -8.48 -48.10 19.39
N LEU A 6 -8.83 -46.82 19.20
CA LEU A 6 -8.64 -46.10 17.95
C LEU A 6 -7.17 -45.68 17.87
N THR A 7 -6.39 -46.39 17.08
CA THR A 7 -5.07 -45.95 16.61
C THR A 7 -5.28 -44.81 15.62
N PHE A 8 -4.91 -43.59 16.01
CA PHE A 8 -4.71 -42.51 15.06
C PHE A 8 -3.50 -42.87 14.19
N MET A 9 -3.75 -43.34 12.96
CA MET A 9 -2.77 -43.24 11.89
C MET A 9 -2.60 -41.75 11.59
N SER A 10 -1.50 -41.19 12.07
CA SER A 10 -0.94 -39.95 11.54
C SER A 10 -0.70 -40.16 10.05
N CYS A 11 -1.52 -39.54 9.19
CA CYS A 11 -1.18 -39.35 7.78
C CYS A 11 0.05 -38.43 7.72
N SER A 12 1.23 -39.02 7.74
CA SER A 12 2.43 -38.39 7.22
C SER A 12 2.36 -38.46 5.70
N ASP A 13 1.79 -37.43 5.07
CA ASP A 13 2.15 -37.16 3.68
C ASP A 13 3.56 -36.56 3.71
N ASP A 14 4.54 -37.44 3.71
CA ASP A 14 5.88 -37.10 3.25
C ASP A 14 5.74 -36.71 1.78
N ASP A 15 5.62 -35.41 1.49
CA ASP A 15 5.81 -34.82 0.16
C ASP A 15 7.24 -35.10 -0.30
N LYS A 16 7.47 -36.31 -0.83
CA LYS A 16 8.77 -36.71 -1.35
C LYS A 16 8.99 -36.03 -2.68
N ASN A 17 10.04 -35.21 -2.71
CA ASN A 17 10.57 -34.63 -3.92
C ASN A 17 11.24 -35.76 -4.74
N ASP A 18 10.58 -36.25 -5.79
CA ASP A 18 10.98 -37.39 -6.65
C ASP A 18 12.22 -37.12 -7.54
N GLY A 19 13.24 -36.45 -7.01
CA GLY A 19 14.44 -36.07 -7.75
C GLY A 19 14.27 -34.88 -8.69
N ILE A 20 13.10 -34.23 -8.69
CA ILE A 20 12.85 -32.96 -9.38
C ILE A 20 13.46 -31.83 -8.55
N LYS A 21 14.14 -30.87 -9.19
CA LYS A 21 14.64 -29.70 -8.45
C LYS A 21 13.45 -28.88 -7.95
N ASN A 22 13.48 -28.51 -6.68
CA ASN A 22 12.37 -27.81 -6.04
C ASN A 22 12.14 -26.44 -6.71
N HIS A 23 10.88 -26.11 -6.97
CA HIS A 23 10.48 -24.81 -7.49
C HIS A 23 10.48 -23.78 -6.37
N TRP A 24 10.73 -22.52 -6.72
CA TRP A 24 10.84 -21.45 -5.74
C TRP A 24 10.38 -20.11 -6.30
N THR A 25 10.03 -19.19 -5.41
CA THR A 25 9.61 -17.83 -5.73
C THR A 25 10.19 -16.83 -4.74
N ILE A 26 10.30 -15.58 -5.15
CA ILE A 26 10.63 -14.45 -4.29
C ILE A 26 9.40 -13.55 -4.23
N SER A 27 8.96 -13.21 -3.02
CA SER A 27 7.93 -12.21 -2.79
C SER A 27 8.48 -11.06 -1.95
N CYS A 28 7.87 -9.90 -2.09
CA CYS A 28 8.16 -8.70 -1.31
C CYS A 28 6.82 -8.16 -0.82
N GLU A 29 6.68 -7.95 0.49
CA GLU A 29 5.41 -7.48 1.08
C GLU A 29 5.15 -6.01 0.72
N ASN A 30 6.18 -5.17 0.82
CA ASN A 30 6.16 -3.76 0.42
C ASN A 30 7.04 -3.57 -0.81
N LYS A 31 6.50 -2.93 -1.84
CA LYS A 31 7.25 -2.74 -3.08
C LYS A 31 8.02 -1.45 -3.11
N THR A 32 7.91 -0.60 -2.09
CA THR A 32 8.65 0.66 -2.07
C THR A 32 9.70 0.71 -0.98
N LEU A 33 10.90 1.18 -1.32
CA LEU A 33 12.00 1.43 -0.42
C LEU A 33 12.50 2.86 -0.59
N TYR A 34 12.67 3.59 0.52
CA TYR A 34 13.27 4.92 0.50
C TYR A 34 14.77 4.84 0.80
N ASP A 35 15.57 5.75 0.25
CA ASP A 35 17.03 5.80 0.46
C ASP A 35 17.48 6.07 1.91
N ASN A 36 16.55 6.36 2.81
CA ASN A 36 16.76 6.49 4.25
C ASN A 36 16.07 5.40 5.10
N ASP A 37 15.39 4.43 4.48
CA ASP A 37 14.68 3.36 5.18
C ASP A 37 15.66 2.24 5.61
N THR A 38 16.14 2.33 6.86
CA THR A 38 17.15 1.40 7.41
C THR A 38 16.57 0.07 7.91
N GLU A 39 15.27 -0.01 8.14
CA GLU A 39 14.58 -1.29 8.40
C GLU A 39 14.37 -2.04 7.08
N GLY A 40 13.98 -1.28 6.04
CA GLY A 40 13.91 -1.72 4.66
C GLY A 40 12.70 -2.60 4.33
N VAL A 41 12.69 -3.09 3.10
CA VAL A 41 11.63 -3.98 2.60
C VAL A 41 11.97 -5.44 2.87
N LYS A 42 11.00 -6.16 3.43
CA LYS A 42 11.11 -7.58 3.72
C LYS A 42 10.84 -8.42 2.48
N LEU A 43 11.78 -9.31 2.17
CA LEU A 43 11.70 -10.28 1.09
C LEU A 43 11.62 -11.70 1.64
N THR A 44 10.77 -12.52 1.02
CA THR A 44 10.57 -13.91 1.39
C THR A 44 10.87 -14.80 0.19
N VAL A 45 11.78 -15.75 0.36
CA VAL A 45 11.93 -16.85 -0.59
C VAL A 45 11.05 -18.02 -0.14
N THR A 46 10.26 -18.57 -1.06
CA THR A 46 9.34 -19.68 -0.77
C THR A 46 9.57 -20.83 -1.74
N LEU A 47 9.72 -22.04 -1.19
CA LEU A 47 9.81 -23.29 -1.92
C LEU A 47 8.44 -23.95 -2.08
N ALA A 48 8.25 -24.69 -3.18
CA ALA A 48 7.05 -25.51 -3.38
C ALA A 48 6.96 -26.64 -2.34
N TYR A 49 8.10 -27.27 -2.03
CA TYR A 49 8.24 -28.34 -1.02
C TYR A 49 9.27 -27.97 0.05
N SER A 50 9.22 -28.62 1.22
CA SER A 50 10.25 -28.41 2.25
C SER A 50 11.64 -28.82 1.75
N ALA A 51 12.67 -28.10 2.21
CA ALA A 51 14.04 -28.37 1.84
C ALA A 51 14.51 -29.72 2.44
N ASP A 52 15.10 -30.59 1.62
CA ASP A 52 15.62 -31.90 2.03
C ASP A 52 16.97 -31.80 2.78
N LYS A 53 17.65 -30.66 2.60
CA LYS A 53 18.90 -30.23 3.25
C LYS A 53 18.94 -28.70 3.31
N ASP A 54 19.91 -28.14 4.03
CA ASP A 54 20.12 -26.69 4.03
C ASP A 54 20.43 -26.18 2.62
N ILE A 55 19.68 -25.17 2.17
CA ILE A 55 19.89 -24.48 0.88
C ILE A 55 20.40 -23.08 1.19
N VAL A 56 21.61 -22.78 0.74
CA VAL A 56 22.22 -21.45 0.85
C VAL A 56 22.11 -20.76 -0.50
N LEU A 57 21.52 -19.56 -0.50
CA LEU A 57 21.32 -18.72 -1.67
C LEU A 57 22.07 -17.40 -1.49
N THR A 58 22.60 -16.86 -2.57
CA THR A 58 23.29 -15.56 -2.58
C THR A 58 22.41 -14.56 -3.34
N PRO A 59 21.76 -13.61 -2.63
CA PRO A 59 20.93 -12.62 -3.27
C PRO A 59 21.79 -11.67 -4.10
N VAL A 60 21.24 -11.19 -5.21
CA VAL A 60 21.83 -10.19 -6.08
C VAL A 60 20.79 -9.13 -6.41
N MET A 61 21.24 -7.91 -6.63
CA MET A 61 20.38 -6.80 -7.02
C MET A 61 20.93 -6.10 -8.27
N GLU A 62 20.03 -5.66 -9.14
CA GLU A 62 20.31 -4.76 -10.25
C GLU A 62 19.58 -3.42 -10.03
N GLY A 63 20.10 -2.33 -10.59
CA GLY A 63 19.52 -0.98 -10.45
C GLY A 63 20.01 -0.18 -9.23
N ASN A 64 20.99 -0.69 -8.49
CA ASN A 64 21.58 -0.03 -7.31
C ASN A 64 23.00 0.53 -7.60
N ASP A 65 23.15 1.28 -8.69
CA ASP A 65 24.47 1.70 -9.20
C ASP A 65 25.25 2.59 -8.21
N ASP A 66 24.54 3.42 -7.43
CA ASP A 66 25.13 4.28 -6.40
C ASP A 66 25.39 3.54 -5.08
N SER A 67 25.03 2.25 -5.01
CA SER A 67 25.14 1.41 -3.81
C SER A 67 24.47 2.06 -2.59
N VAL A 68 23.27 2.60 -2.80
CA VAL A 68 22.39 3.24 -1.79
C VAL A 68 21.76 2.18 -0.89
N PHE A 69 21.48 1.01 -1.45
CA PHE A 69 20.83 -0.09 -0.74
C PHE A 69 21.78 -1.27 -0.47
N GLU A 70 21.49 -2.03 0.58
CA GLU A 70 22.19 -3.26 0.93
C GLU A 70 21.21 -4.36 1.36
N PHE A 71 21.63 -5.61 1.25
CA PHE A 71 20.90 -6.72 1.87
C PHE A 71 21.25 -6.83 3.35
N SER A 72 20.27 -7.15 4.20
CA SER A 72 20.50 -7.43 5.62
C SER A 72 21.42 -8.63 5.87
N SER A 73 21.60 -9.49 4.85
CA SER A 73 22.56 -10.59 4.84
C SER A 73 23.08 -10.86 3.44
N GLN A 74 24.37 -11.23 3.34
CA GLN A 74 25.02 -11.64 2.09
C GLN A 74 24.60 -13.03 1.61
N THR A 75 23.95 -13.80 2.48
CA THR A 75 23.40 -15.13 2.15
C THR A 75 22.07 -15.36 2.84
N VAL A 76 21.16 -16.04 2.17
CA VAL A 76 19.87 -16.48 2.71
C VAL A 76 19.90 -18.00 2.84
N THR A 77 19.58 -18.54 4.02
CA THR A 77 19.60 -19.98 4.26
C THR A 77 18.20 -20.50 4.54
N ILE A 78 17.71 -21.40 3.69
CA ILE A 78 16.51 -22.18 3.95
C ILE A 78 16.97 -23.46 4.64
N LYS A 79 16.56 -23.65 5.90
CA LYS A 79 16.97 -24.81 6.70
C LYS A 79 16.28 -26.08 6.24
N LYS A 80 16.94 -27.22 6.43
CA LYS A 80 16.32 -28.53 6.22
C LYS A 80 14.98 -28.61 6.96
N GLY A 81 13.93 -29.04 6.27
CA GLY A 81 12.56 -29.14 6.78
C GLY A 81 11.72 -27.89 6.57
N GLU A 82 12.33 -26.73 6.32
CA GLU A 82 11.64 -25.45 6.11
C GLU A 82 11.26 -25.24 4.63
N LYS A 83 10.24 -24.41 4.41
CA LYS A 83 9.81 -23.97 3.06
C LYS A 83 10.22 -22.53 2.74
N THR A 84 10.50 -21.72 3.76
CA THR A 84 10.71 -20.29 3.59
C THR A 84 11.98 -19.81 4.29
N ALA A 85 12.50 -18.69 3.81
CA ALA A 85 13.49 -17.88 4.51
C ALA A 85 13.25 -16.41 4.18
N GLU A 86 13.63 -15.53 5.11
CA GLU A 86 13.37 -14.10 5.03
C GLU A 86 14.70 -13.33 5.10
N PHE A 87 14.73 -12.19 4.41
CA PHE A 87 15.82 -11.22 4.43
C PHE A 87 15.25 -9.85 4.09
N ALA A 88 16.06 -8.80 4.17
CA ALA A 88 15.62 -7.44 3.86
C ALA A 88 16.57 -6.77 2.86
N LEU A 89 16.01 -5.89 2.04
CA LEU A 89 16.74 -4.88 1.27
C LEU A 89 16.49 -3.54 1.96
N ARG A 90 17.54 -2.83 2.38
CA ARG A 90 17.46 -1.62 3.20
C ARG A 90 18.43 -0.55 2.74
N ALA A 91 18.21 0.69 3.15
CA ALA A 91 19.16 1.78 2.96
C ALA A 91 20.47 1.54 3.73
N CYS A 92 21.59 1.94 3.13
CA CYS A 92 22.90 2.00 3.80
C CYS A 92 22.96 3.12 4.86
N GLY A 93 22.14 4.17 4.72
CA GLY A 93 22.00 5.29 5.67
C GLY A 93 22.94 6.49 5.45
N ASP A 94 23.93 6.41 4.55
CA ASP A 94 24.92 7.47 4.30
C ASP A 94 24.90 8.03 2.87
N LYS A 95 24.01 7.53 2.02
CA LYS A 95 23.90 7.91 0.60
C LYS A 95 22.47 8.27 0.25
N ILE A 96 22.35 9.19 -0.70
CA ILE A 96 21.08 9.77 -1.12
C ILE A 96 20.90 9.48 -2.61
N MET A 97 19.73 8.94 -2.96
CA MET A 97 19.28 8.70 -4.32
C MET A 97 18.83 10.02 -4.95
N GLN A 98 19.05 10.21 -6.25
CA GLN A 98 18.71 11.47 -6.93
C GLN A 98 17.39 11.42 -7.69
N GLN A 99 16.96 10.22 -8.08
CA GLN A 99 15.79 9.96 -8.90
C GLN A 99 15.21 8.61 -8.47
N ASP A 100 13.92 8.40 -8.73
CA ASP A 100 13.28 7.11 -8.52
C ASP A 100 13.82 6.04 -9.49
N GLY A 101 13.62 4.77 -9.14
CA GLY A 101 14.12 3.65 -9.92
C GLY A 101 13.57 2.30 -9.46
N ASN A 102 13.93 1.24 -10.18
CA ASN A 102 13.56 -0.12 -9.80
C ASN A 102 14.81 -0.90 -9.42
N ILE A 103 14.80 -1.48 -8.22
CA ILE A 103 15.75 -2.48 -7.75
C ILE A 103 15.19 -3.86 -8.06
N VAL A 104 15.89 -4.59 -8.92
CA VAL A 104 15.52 -5.96 -9.27
C VAL A 104 16.29 -6.90 -8.38
N VAL A 105 15.59 -7.62 -7.49
CA VAL A 105 16.18 -8.58 -6.56
C VAL A 105 16.00 -10.01 -7.08
N ALA A 106 17.10 -10.74 -7.19
CA ALA A 106 17.14 -12.13 -7.59
C ALA A 106 18.15 -12.90 -6.73
N PHE A 107 18.38 -14.17 -7.05
CA PHE A 107 19.51 -14.93 -6.52
C PHE A 107 20.41 -15.44 -7.64
N LEU A 108 21.69 -15.64 -7.33
CA LEU A 108 22.57 -16.44 -8.18
C LEU A 108 22.00 -17.85 -8.39
N LYS A 109 22.29 -18.43 -9.54
CA LYS A 109 21.83 -19.77 -9.90
C LYS A 109 22.24 -20.79 -8.83
N SER A 110 21.27 -21.55 -8.33
CA SER A 110 21.49 -22.66 -7.39
C SER A 110 21.35 -23.99 -8.12
N GLU A 111 22.32 -24.90 -7.94
CA GLU A 111 22.21 -26.25 -8.47
C GLU A 111 21.18 -27.11 -7.74
N GLN A 112 20.69 -26.67 -6.57
CA GLN A 112 19.71 -27.39 -5.75
C GLN A 112 18.26 -27.07 -6.13
N LEU A 113 18.03 -25.96 -6.84
CA LEU A 113 16.70 -25.46 -7.16
C LEU A 113 16.48 -25.39 -8.67
N ASN A 114 15.21 -25.36 -9.07
CA ASN A 114 14.87 -25.16 -10.47
C ASN A 114 15.27 -23.74 -10.91
N SER A 115 16.08 -23.62 -11.97
CA SER A 115 16.54 -22.32 -12.46
C SER A 115 15.44 -21.53 -13.18
N GLU A 116 14.42 -22.20 -13.71
CA GLU A 116 13.33 -21.56 -14.45
C GLU A 116 12.27 -20.92 -13.55
N SER A 117 12.26 -21.25 -12.25
CA SER A 117 11.31 -20.67 -11.29
C SER A 117 11.79 -19.35 -10.65
N ASN A 118 13.03 -18.92 -10.91
CA ASN A 118 13.56 -17.66 -10.40
C ASN A 118 12.91 -16.45 -11.07
N LYS A 119 11.74 -16.03 -10.59
CA LYS A 119 11.15 -14.74 -10.95
C LYS A 119 11.72 -13.66 -10.01
N PRO A 120 12.41 -12.64 -10.54
CA PRO A 120 12.92 -11.56 -9.71
C PRO A 120 11.80 -10.82 -8.99
N ALA A 121 12.06 -10.38 -7.77
CA ALA A 121 11.23 -9.38 -7.11
C ALA A 121 11.64 -7.98 -7.61
N ILE A 122 10.68 -7.09 -7.80
CA ILE A 122 10.94 -5.70 -8.16
C ILE A 122 10.51 -4.84 -6.99
N VAL A 123 11.46 -4.05 -6.49
CA VAL A 123 11.27 -3.02 -5.46
C VAL A 123 11.46 -1.67 -6.13
N HIS A 124 10.46 -0.82 -6.07
CA HIS A 124 10.55 0.58 -6.44
C HIS A 124 11.35 1.34 -5.37
N ALA A 125 12.47 1.93 -5.75
CA ALA A 125 13.28 2.75 -4.89
C ALA A 125 12.99 4.23 -5.15
N GLU A 126 12.82 4.99 -4.07
CA GLU A 126 12.53 6.42 -4.11
C GLU A 126 13.54 7.20 -3.25
N PRO A 127 13.94 8.41 -3.68
CA PRO A 127 14.70 9.30 -2.81
C PRO A 127 13.85 9.72 -1.61
N ALA A 128 14.42 9.74 -0.40
CA ALA A 128 13.74 10.29 0.75
C ALA A 128 13.49 11.78 0.54
N VAL A 129 12.30 12.22 0.93
CA VAL A 129 11.93 13.63 0.79
C VAL A 129 12.73 14.47 1.77
N VAL A 130 13.73 15.17 1.23
CA VAL A 130 14.43 16.25 1.92
C VAL A 130 13.53 17.48 1.91
N VAL A 131 12.98 17.83 3.07
CA VAL A 131 12.09 18.99 3.19
C VAL A 131 12.92 20.26 3.30
N GLU A 132 13.17 20.91 2.19
CA GLU A 132 13.66 22.28 2.19
C GLU A 132 12.54 23.24 2.57
N LEU A 133 12.55 23.71 3.82
CA LEU A 133 11.58 24.69 4.28
C LEU A 133 11.78 26.03 3.55
N THR A 134 10.69 26.63 3.10
CA THR A 134 10.69 28.03 2.64
C THR A 134 10.93 28.97 3.82
N GLU A 135 11.30 30.22 3.54
CA GLU A 135 11.48 31.21 4.62
C GLU A 135 10.18 31.45 5.40
N GLN A 136 9.05 31.49 4.70
CA GLN A 136 7.74 31.60 5.31
C GLN A 136 7.42 30.40 6.23
N GLN A 137 7.73 29.16 5.79
CA GLN A 137 7.54 27.98 6.63
C GLN A 137 8.45 27.99 7.87
N ARG A 138 9.71 28.47 7.74
CA ARG A 138 10.60 28.67 8.89
C ARG A 138 10.04 29.66 9.90
N GLU A 139 9.49 30.78 9.43
CA GLU A 139 8.84 31.79 10.27
C GLU A 139 7.60 31.24 10.99
N LEU A 140 6.77 30.45 10.31
CA LEU A 140 5.61 29.79 10.90
C LEU A 140 6.02 28.82 12.01
N ILE A 141 7.02 27.97 11.77
CA ILE A 141 7.53 27.01 12.78
C ILE A 141 8.06 27.75 14.01
N GLU A 142 8.78 28.86 13.81
CA GLU A 142 9.26 29.68 14.93
C GLU A 142 8.12 30.38 15.68
N THR A 143 7.04 30.75 14.97
CA THR A 143 5.84 31.34 15.58
C THR A 143 5.13 30.30 16.45
N TRP A 144 4.88 29.11 15.93
CA TRP A 144 4.26 28.02 16.70
C TRP A 144 5.07 27.62 17.94
N ARG A 145 6.40 27.61 17.80
CA ARG A 145 7.31 27.34 18.92
C ARG A 145 7.23 28.39 20.01
N LYS A 146 7.16 29.68 19.65
CA LYS A 146 7.14 30.79 20.62
C LYS A 146 5.77 30.99 21.26
N ASP A 147 4.71 30.95 20.46
CA ASP A 147 3.39 31.38 20.89
C ASP A 147 2.58 30.22 21.49
N TYR A 148 2.87 28.99 21.06
CA TYR A 148 2.12 27.79 21.46
C TYR A 148 3.01 26.70 22.10
N GLY A 149 4.34 26.87 22.07
CA GLY A 149 5.27 25.87 22.60
C GLY A 149 5.32 24.59 21.79
N ILE A 150 4.94 24.62 20.50
CA ILE A 150 4.93 23.47 19.60
C ILE A 150 6.08 23.60 18.60
N ASP A 151 7.01 22.65 18.64
CA ASP A 151 8.01 22.49 17.59
C ASP A 151 7.62 21.31 16.70
N ILE A 152 7.23 21.59 15.45
CA ILE A 152 6.78 20.55 14.51
C ILE A 152 7.91 19.91 13.73
N ARG A 153 9.18 20.31 13.93
CA ARG A 153 10.32 19.77 13.15
C ARG A 153 10.46 18.26 13.24
N MET A 154 10.05 17.68 14.37
CA MET A 154 10.02 16.23 14.56
C MET A 154 8.99 15.51 13.67
N TYR A 155 8.01 16.22 13.11
CA TYR A 155 6.97 15.67 12.23
C TYR A 155 7.20 16.02 10.76
N LEU A 156 8.41 16.45 10.38
CA LEU A 156 8.76 16.79 9.01
C LEU A 156 9.80 15.82 8.46
N GLY A 157 9.86 15.71 7.14
CA GLY A 157 10.76 14.81 6.44
C GLY A 157 10.14 13.45 6.19
N ALA A 158 11.00 12.49 5.92
CA ALA A 158 10.64 11.10 5.75
C ALA A 158 10.45 10.44 7.13
N LEU A 159 9.19 10.36 7.61
CA LEU A 159 8.87 9.72 8.88
C LEU A 159 8.68 8.22 8.70
N SER A 160 9.26 7.39 9.57
CA SER A 160 8.95 5.95 9.63
C SER A 160 7.46 5.78 9.93
N ALA A 161 6.77 5.01 9.11
CA ALA A 161 5.34 4.76 9.18
C ALA A 161 5.10 3.26 9.41
N LYS A 162 4.41 2.94 10.50
CA LYS A 162 3.90 1.60 10.78
C LYS A 162 2.39 1.62 10.73
N ALA A 163 1.81 0.98 9.73
CA ALA A 163 0.37 0.78 9.57
C ALA A 163 -0.01 -0.67 9.85
N VAL A 164 -0.97 -0.90 10.73
CA VAL A 164 -1.55 -2.20 11.04
C VAL A 164 -3.00 -2.18 10.57
N ILE A 165 -3.35 -3.10 9.68
CA ILE A 165 -4.70 -3.27 9.18
C ILE A 165 -5.25 -4.56 9.75
N THR A 166 -6.35 -4.47 10.49
CA THR A 166 -7.09 -5.61 11.03
C THR A 166 -8.33 -5.83 10.17
N PHE A 167 -8.46 -7.05 9.64
CA PHE A 167 -9.57 -7.45 8.79
C PHE A 167 -10.70 -8.06 9.61
N ASN A 168 -11.94 -7.82 9.20
CA ASN A 168 -13.11 -8.51 9.71
C ASN A 168 -13.11 -9.98 9.29
N ASP A 169 -13.99 -10.77 9.91
CA ASP A 169 -13.98 -12.22 9.76
C ASP A 169 -14.34 -12.70 8.36
N ASP A 170 -15.16 -11.95 7.61
CA ASP A 170 -15.58 -12.30 6.25
C ASP A 170 -14.52 -11.87 5.22
N ASP A 171 -13.95 -10.67 5.39
CA ASP A 171 -13.02 -10.09 4.42
C ASP A 171 -11.59 -10.64 4.53
N LYS A 172 -11.18 -11.14 5.71
CA LYS A 172 -9.80 -11.68 5.88
C LYS A 172 -9.50 -12.84 4.93
N ASP A 173 -10.48 -13.71 4.64
CA ASP A 173 -10.30 -14.88 3.79
C ASP A 173 -10.19 -14.47 2.31
N LEU A 174 -10.97 -13.47 1.90
CA LEU A 174 -11.01 -12.97 0.52
C LEU A 174 -9.85 -12.04 0.19
N TYR A 175 -9.48 -11.17 1.13
CA TYR A 175 -8.59 -10.04 0.87
C TYR A 175 -7.25 -10.10 1.59
N ASN A 176 -7.07 -10.99 2.57
CA ASN A 176 -5.84 -11.12 3.36
C ASN A 176 -5.38 -12.57 3.62
N ASP A 177 -5.71 -13.51 2.72
CA ASP A 177 -5.28 -14.92 2.80
C ASP A 177 -5.62 -15.60 4.14
N GLY A 178 -6.75 -15.23 4.73
CA GLY A 178 -7.24 -15.72 6.03
C GLY A 178 -6.53 -15.15 7.25
N LYS A 179 -5.62 -14.18 7.07
CA LYS A 179 -4.91 -13.53 8.18
C LYS A 179 -5.76 -12.43 8.80
N THR A 180 -5.87 -12.42 10.13
CA THR A 180 -6.61 -11.38 10.86
C THR A 180 -6.01 -9.98 10.70
N SER A 181 -4.69 -9.88 10.50
CA SER A 181 -4.04 -8.58 10.32
C SER A 181 -2.85 -8.65 9.40
N ILE A 182 -2.47 -7.50 8.85
CA ILE A 182 -1.24 -7.26 8.11
C ILE A 182 -0.59 -5.97 8.62
N THR A 183 0.74 -5.92 8.57
CA THR A 183 1.51 -4.74 8.97
C THR A 183 2.34 -4.25 7.79
N TYR A 184 2.24 -2.96 7.51
CA TYR A 184 3.06 -2.26 6.53
C TYR A 184 4.04 -1.36 7.30
N ASN A 185 5.34 -1.58 7.12
CA ASN A 185 6.39 -0.64 7.54
C ASN A 185 6.91 0.08 6.31
N SER A 186 6.86 1.39 6.30
CA SER A 186 7.31 2.22 5.16
C SER A 186 7.71 3.60 5.67
N VAL A 187 7.85 4.56 4.76
CA VAL A 187 8.09 5.97 5.09
C VAL A 187 6.91 6.80 4.61
N CYS A 188 6.50 7.77 5.42
CA CYS A 188 5.53 8.80 5.10
C CYS A 188 6.27 10.15 4.97
N PRO A 189 6.45 10.67 3.75
CA PRO A 189 6.98 12.02 3.54
C PRO A 189 6.04 13.10 4.07
N VAL A 190 6.51 13.98 4.96
CA VAL A 190 5.70 15.04 5.57
C VAL A 190 6.34 16.41 5.42
N THR A 191 5.56 17.38 4.96
CA THR A 191 5.94 18.79 4.75
C THR A 191 4.97 19.73 5.46
N VAL A 192 5.30 21.02 5.52
CA VAL A 192 4.33 22.05 5.93
C VAL A 192 3.48 22.42 4.71
N SER A 193 2.16 22.32 4.83
CA SER A 193 1.24 22.70 3.74
C SER A 193 1.30 24.21 3.47
N GLU A 194 1.05 24.61 2.22
CA GLU A 194 0.87 26.01 1.85
C GLU A 194 -0.36 26.66 2.51
N LYS A 195 -1.29 25.84 3.03
CA LYS A 195 -2.48 26.30 3.76
C LYS A 195 -2.21 26.61 5.24
N ALA A 196 -0.97 26.44 5.71
CA ALA A 196 -0.58 26.72 7.08
C ALA A 196 -0.54 28.23 7.38
N SER A 197 -0.88 28.61 8.61
CA SER A 197 -0.86 29.99 9.11
C SER A 197 -0.38 30.04 10.57
N ALA A 198 -0.16 31.23 11.11
CA ALA A 198 0.33 31.40 12.47
C ALA A 198 -0.58 30.74 13.53
N ASP A 199 -1.88 30.67 13.27
CA ASP A 199 -2.91 30.08 14.12
C ASP A 199 -3.39 28.70 13.67
N LYS A 200 -2.88 28.16 12.56
CA LYS A 200 -3.28 26.87 11.99
C LYS A 200 -2.06 26.09 11.50
N ILE A 201 -1.70 25.04 12.23
CA ILE A 201 -0.66 24.11 11.79
C ILE A 201 -1.30 23.16 10.78
N VAL A 202 -0.80 23.15 9.55
CA VAL A 202 -1.24 22.20 8.52
C VAL A 202 -0.03 21.45 8.00
N LEU A 203 -0.03 20.13 8.18
CA LEU A 203 0.99 19.24 7.65
C LEU A 203 0.45 18.54 6.40
N ARG A 204 1.30 18.37 5.40
CA ARG A 204 0.98 17.64 4.17
C ARG A 204 1.85 16.40 4.08
N MET A 205 1.20 15.24 4.09
CA MET A 205 1.79 13.96 3.77
C MET A 205 1.73 13.76 2.25
N ASN A 206 2.87 13.55 1.62
CA ASN A 206 2.96 13.39 0.17
C ASN A 206 3.24 11.93 -0.19
N ASP A 207 2.69 11.48 -1.32
CA ASP A 207 2.94 10.22 -2.02
C ASP A 207 2.60 8.90 -1.28
N ASN A 208 2.92 8.79 0.01
CA ASN A 208 2.63 7.65 0.86
C ASN A 208 2.03 8.10 2.20
N ALA A 209 0.93 8.85 2.13
CA ALA A 209 0.21 9.31 3.30
C ALA A 209 -0.09 8.15 4.26
N LEU A 210 0.27 8.34 5.53
CA LEU A 210 0.09 7.36 6.61
C LEU A 210 0.80 6.00 6.39
N GLY A 211 1.69 5.89 5.39
CA GLY A 211 2.31 4.62 5.04
C GLY A 211 1.36 3.61 4.36
N LEU A 212 0.24 4.09 3.81
CA LEU A 212 -0.87 3.24 3.32
C LEU A 212 -0.88 3.02 1.80
N ARG A 213 0.03 3.62 1.02
CA ARG A 213 0.01 3.56 -0.44
C ARG A 213 -0.09 2.12 -0.97
N ASP A 214 0.82 1.25 -0.53
CA ASP A 214 0.91 -0.12 -1.06
C ASP A 214 -0.35 -0.94 -0.70
N PHE A 215 -0.88 -0.74 0.51
CA PHE A 215 -2.13 -1.34 0.96
C PHE A 215 -3.32 -0.87 0.10
N LEU A 216 -3.52 0.44 0.00
CA LEU A 216 -4.62 1.05 -0.75
C LEU A 216 -4.55 0.69 -2.24
N TYR A 217 -3.35 0.68 -2.83
CA TYR A 217 -3.20 0.29 -4.23
C TYR A 217 -3.48 -1.20 -4.46
N SER A 218 -3.06 -2.07 -3.53
CA SER A 218 -3.37 -3.49 -3.58
C SER A 218 -4.88 -3.72 -3.54
N MET A 219 -5.58 -3.09 -2.59
CA MET A 219 -7.04 -3.18 -2.50
C MET A 219 -7.72 -2.62 -3.74
N PHE A 220 -7.32 -1.43 -4.20
CA PHE A 220 -7.86 -0.83 -5.43
C PHE A 220 -7.78 -1.79 -6.62
N LYS A 221 -6.64 -2.44 -6.84
CA LYS A 221 -6.49 -3.41 -7.93
C LYS A 221 -7.42 -4.60 -7.77
N LYS A 222 -7.54 -5.15 -6.54
CA LYS A 222 -8.46 -6.26 -6.23
C LYS A 222 -9.93 -5.90 -6.45
N GLN A 223 -10.27 -4.62 -6.45
CA GLN A 223 -11.62 -4.10 -6.71
C GLN A 223 -11.82 -3.61 -8.15
N SER A 224 -10.77 -3.61 -8.98
CA SER A 224 -10.80 -3.04 -10.33
C SER A 224 -10.04 -3.91 -11.35
N VAL A 225 -8.86 -3.48 -11.77
CA VAL A 225 -8.08 -4.04 -12.88
C VAL A 225 -7.58 -5.47 -12.67
N ALA A 226 -7.67 -6.01 -11.45
CA ALA A 226 -7.39 -7.41 -11.15
C ALA A 226 -8.64 -8.22 -10.78
N ASP A 227 -9.82 -7.59 -10.72
CA ASP A 227 -11.08 -8.27 -10.45
C ASP A 227 -11.68 -8.84 -11.73
N SER A 228 -11.49 -10.14 -11.93
CA SER A 228 -12.07 -10.87 -13.05
C SER A 228 -13.55 -11.21 -12.90
N GLU A 229 -14.10 -11.11 -11.69
CA GLU A 229 -15.43 -11.63 -11.35
C GLU A 229 -16.52 -10.55 -11.47
N TYR A 230 -16.27 -9.35 -10.94
CA TYR A 230 -17.28 -8.27 -10.93
C TYR A 230 -16.91 -7.10 -11.83
N TRP A 231 -15.66 -6.63 -11.82
CA TRP A 231 -15.28 -5.44 -12.58
C TRP A 231 -14.93 -5.73 -14.04
N LEU A 232 -14.01 -6.67 -14.32
CA LEU A 232 -13.59 -6.99 -15.70
C LEU A 232 -14.61 -7.84 -16.46
N CYS A 233 -15.63 -8.40 -15.79
CA CYS A 233 -16.70 -9.12 -16.48
C CYS A 233 -17.60 -8.15 -17.28
N ASN A 234 -17.58 -6.85 -16.94
CA ASN A 234 -18.16 -5.80 -17.76
C ASN A 234 -17.22 -5.47 -18.93
N SER A 235 -17.66 -5.75 -20.16
CA SER A 235 -16.87 -5.48 -21.37
C SER A 235 -16.50 -4.00 -21.53
N HIS A 236 -17.31 -3.07 -21.03
CA HIS A 236 -17.04 -1.64 -21.10
C HIS A 236 -15.79 -1.24 -20.33
N ASN A 237 -15.51 -1.89 -19.20
CA ASN A 237 -14.28 -1.68 -18.44
C ASN A 237 -13.05 -2.18 -19.21
N THR A 238 -13.17 -3.29 -19.96
CA THR A 238 -12.08 -3.76 -20.82
C THR A 238 -11.81 -2.81 -21.99
N ASP A 239 -12.85 -2.14 -22.50
CA ASP A 239 -12.71 -1.12 -23.54
C ASP A 239 -12.07 0.15 -23.00
N LEU A 240 -12.40 0.54 -21.76
CA LEU A 240 -11.70 1.63 -21.06
C LEU A 240 -10.20 1.36 -21.00
N LEU A 241 -9.78 0.17 -20.54
CA LEU A 241 -8.37 -0.18 -20.43
C LEU A 241 -7.63 -0.08 -21.78
N LYS A 242 -8.28 -0.49 -22.87
CA LYS A 242 -7.73 -0.32 -24.23
C LYS A 242 -7.62 1.15 -24.62
N ALA A 243 -8.68 1.93 -24.38
CA ALA A 243 -8.76 3.34 -24.77
C ALA A 243 -7.66 4.18 -24.12
N ILE A 244 -7.38 3.94 -22.83
CA ILE A 244 -6.36 4.69 -22.07
C ILE A 244 -4.94 4.11 -22.21
N GLY A 245 -4.79 3.02 -22.98
CA GLY A 245 -3.52 2.31 -23.14
C GLY A 245 -2.98 1.76 -21.83
N TYR A 246 -3.85 1.19 -20.98
CA TYR A 246 -3.48 0.67 -19.67
C TYR A 246 -2.34 -0.35 -19.77
N ASN A 247 -1.35 -0.22 -18.89
CA ASN A 247 -0.27 -1.17 -18.74
C ASN A 247 0.13 -1.27 -17.28
N ALA A 248 -0.23 -2.39 -16.63
CA ALA A 248 0.00 -2.65 -15.22
C ALA A 248 1.46 -2.42 -14.77
N ASP A 249 2.45 -2.70 -15.62
CA ASP A 249 3.88 -2.56 -15.30
C ASP A 249 4.37 -1.11 -15.38
N LYS A 250 3.54 -0.19 -15.89
CA LYS A 250 3.87 1.23 -16.06
C LYS A 250 3.04 2.16 -15.17
N GLU A 251 2.04 1.62 -14.45
CA GLU A 251 1.18 2.48 -13.66
C GLU A 251 1.79 2.87 -12.33
N THR A 252 1.66 4.16 -11.97
CA THR A 252 2.05 4.72 -10.68
C THR A 252 0.82 5.06 -9.86
N PHE A 253 0.93 4.93 -8.54
CA PHE A 253 -0.13 5.24 -7.59
C PHE A 253 0.48 6.00 -6.42
N ALA A 254 -0.11 7.10 -6.01
CA ALA A 254 0.34 7.92 -4.89
C ALA A 254 -0.88 8.41 -4.08
N VAL A 255 -0.67 8.55 -2.77
CA VAL A 255 -1.70 8.97 -1.80
C VAL A 255 -1.15 10.12 -1.00
N SER A 256 -1.82 11.27 -1.05
CA SER A 256 -1.50 12.43 -0.22
C SER A 256 -2.61 12.72 0.77
N LEU A 257 -2.27 13.37 1.88
CA LEU A 257 -3.21 13.77 2.92
C LEU A 257 -2.74 15.05 3.59
N GLU A 258 -3.65 15.99 3.82
CA GLU A 258 -3.40 17.12 4.72
C GLU A 258 -4.09 16.89 6.05
N ILE A 259 -3.38 17.19 7.14
CA ILE A 259 -3.91 17.17 8.50
C ILE A 259 -3.75 18.55 9.13
N GLU A 260 -4.71 18.92 9.96
CA GLU A 260 -4.66 20.14 10.76
C GLU A 260 -4.36 19.77 12.22
N ILE A 261 -3.43 20.49 12.84
CA ILE A 261 -3.17 20.41 14.28
C ILE A 261 -3.60 21.74 14.88
N ASP A 262 -4.57 21.70 15.78
CA ASP A 262 -4.96 22.88 16.55
C ASP A 262 -3.81 23.21 17.52
N PRO A 263 -3.17 24.40 17.42
CA PRO A 263 -2.00 24.69 18.22
C PRO A 263 -2.32 24.98 19.69
N GLN A 264 -3.60 25.22 20.04
CA GLN A 264 -4.04 25.43 21.44
C GLN A 264 -4.42 24.11 22.11
N THR A 265 -5.20 23.26 21.43
CA THR A 265 -5.72 22.00 22.01
C THR A 265 -4.82 20.79 21.70
N LYS A 266 -3.95 20.90 20.70
CA LYS A 266 -3.17 19.80 20.08
C LYS A 266 -4.04 18.71 19.44
N GLU A 267 -5.31 19.01 19.22
CA GLU A 267 -6.23 18.12 18.50
C GLU A 267 -5.80 18.02 17.04
N VAL A 268 -5.85 16.81 16.50
CA VAL A 268 -5.49 16.53 15.11
C VAL A 268 -6.77 16.25 14.32
N LYS A 269 -7.06 17.09 13.33
CA LYS A 269 -8.17 16.90 12.40
C LYS A 269 -7.64 16.31 11.10
N PHE A 270 -8.18 15.15 10.74
CA PHE A 270 -7.77 14.38 9.55
C PHE A 270 -8.97 13.73 8.83
N VAL A 271 -10.19 14.05 9.26
CA VAL A 271 -11.44 13.67 8.62
C VAL A 271 -12.24 14.94 8.29
N THR A 272 -12.97 14.91 7.19
CA THR A 272 -13.82 16.01 6.71
C THR A 272 -14.92 15.45 5.81
N ASP A 273 -15.93 16.27 5.52
CA ASP A 273 -16.86 15.98 4.43
C ASP A 273 -16.10 15.97 3.10
N ILE A 274 -16.24 14.89 2.33
CA ILE A 274 -15.78 14.75 0.96
C ILE A 274 -16.89 14.14 0.09
N PRO A 275 -16.95 14.48 -1.21
CA PRO A 275 -17.88 13.84 -2.13
C PRO A 275 -17.52 12.36 -2.32
N ASP A 276 -18.52 11.50 -2.20
CA ASP A 276 -18.43 10.08 -2.55
C ASP A 276 -18.45 9.88 -4.08
N SER A 277 -18.54 8.62 -4.51
CA SER A 277 -18.60 8.28 -5.94
C SER A 277 -19.83 8.81 -6.68
N TYR A 278 -20.91 9.17 -5.97
CA TYR A 278 -22.14 9.75 -6.51
C TYR A 278 -22.17 11.28 -6.36
N GLY A 279 -21.18 11.87 -5.70
CA GLY A 279 -21.07 13.29 -5.43
C GLY A 279 -21.78 13.74 -4.16
N ASP A 280 -22.29 12.81 -3.34
CA ASP A 280 -22.90 13.10 -2.05
C ASP A 280 -21.80 13.29 -0.99
N GLU A 281 -21.94 14.31 -0.13
CA GLU A 281 -20.98 14.59 0.94
C GLU A 281 -21.03 13.50 2.02
N THR A 282 -19.87 12.94 2.35
CA THR A 282 -19.71 11.92 3.39
C THR A 282 -18.46 12.18 4.23
N VAL A 283 -18.55 11.96 5.54
CA VAL A 283 -17.42 12.17 6.46
C VAL A 283 -16.41 11.05 6.26
N ASN A 284 -15.22 11.38 5.76
CA ASN A 284 -14.16 10.42 5.53
C ASN A 284 -12.77 11.09 5.64
N ILE A 285 -11.70 10.31 5.42
CA ILE A 285 -10.34 10.84 5.29
C ILE A 285 -10.19 11.42 3.88
N PRO A 286 -9.80 12.70 3.71
CA PRO A 286 -9.67 13.33 2.40
C PRO A 286 -8.36 12.92 1.72
N PHE A 287 -8.20 11.63 1.43
CA PHE A 287 -7.07 11.14 0.65
C PHE A 287 -7.12 11.70 -0.78
N GLU A 288 -6.01 12.29 -1.20
CA GLU A 288 -5.81 12.70 -2.58
C GLU A 288 -5.07 11.58 -3.33
N TYR A 289 -5.76 10.94 -4.27
CA TYR A 289 -5.18 9.88 -5.10
C TYR A 289 -4.62 10.42 -6.40
N ASN A 290 -3.36 10.08 -6.67
CA ASN A 290 -2.71 10.32 -7.96
C ASN A 290 -2.39 8.96 -8.59
N TYR A 291 -3.26 8.51 -9.50
CA TYR A 291 -3.14 7.23 -10.19
C TYR A 291 -2.98 7.47 -11.69
N SER A 292 -1.88 7.02 -12.28
CA SER A 292 -1.53 7.34 -13.67
C SER A 292 -2.59 6.95 -14.69
N ALA A 293 -3.28 5.82 -14.52
CA ALA A 293 -4.33 5.40 -15.44
C ALA A 293 -5.60 6.24 -15.29
N TRP A 294 -5.98 6.57 -14.05
CA TRP A 294 -7.08 7.51 -13.79
C TRP A 294 -6.77 8.90 -14.36
N ASN A 295 -5.56 9.40 -14.21
CA ASN A 295 -5.17 10.70 -14.75
C ASN A 295 -5.34 10.76 -16.27
N ARG A 296 -4.94 9.70 -16.98
CA ARG A 296 -5.14 9.61 -18.44
C ARG A 296 -6.63 9.58 -18.80
N GLN A 297 -7.44 8.82 -18.05
CA GLN A 297 -8.88 8.79 -18.26
C GLN A 297 -9.51 10.18 -18.03
N LYS A 298 -9.16 10.84 -16.93
CA LYS A 298 -9.63 12.17 -16.57
C LYS A 298 -9.23 13.20 -17.61
N GLU A 299 -7.98 13.18 -18.08
CA GLU A 299 -7.51 14.04 -19.17
C GLU A 299 -8.32 13.81 -20.46
N MET A 300 -8.63 12.55 -20.80
CA MET A 300 -9.51 12.26 -21.94
C MET A 300 -10.91 12.88 -21.76
N ALA A 301 -11.48 12.81 -20.56
CA ALA A 301 -12.77 13.42 -20.22
C ALA A 301 -12.74 14.94 -20.29
N ASP A 302 -11.73 15.58 -19.69
CA ASP A 302 -11.53 17.03 -19.68
C ASP A 302 -11.36 17.59 -21.11
N ASN A 303 -10.73 16.81 -21.99
CA ASN A 303 -10.58 17.14 -23.41
C ASN A 303 -11.82 16.84 -24.26
N GLY A 304 -12.89 16.30 -23.69
CA GLY A 304 -14.11 15.92 -24.41
C GLY A 304 -13.91 14.76 -25.38
N SER A 305 -12.93 13.89 -25.12
CA SER A 305 -12.64 12.74 -25.98
C SER A 305 -13.82 11.78 -26.03
N MET A 306 -14.03 11.18 -27.20
CA MET A 306 -15.03 10.14 -27.38
C MET A 306 -14.50 8.78 -26.90
N PHE A 307 -15.38 7.99 -26.31
CA PHE A 307 -15.18 6.63 -25.84
C PHE A 307 -16.08 5.68 -26.63
N ILE A 308 -15.50 4.64 -27.21
CA ILE A 308 -16.24 3.61 -27.94
C ILE A 308 -16.60 2.50 -26.96
N MET A 309 -17.89 2.41 -26.64
CA MET A 309 -18.45 1.43 -25.74
C MET A 309 -19.00 0.25 -26.54
N ASN A 310 -18.36 -0.92 -26.48
CA ASN A 310 -18.86 -2.10 -27.20
C ASN A 310 -20.00 -2.79 -26.42
N ASN A 311 -21.12 -3.02 -27.10
CA ASN A 311 -22.33 -3.63 -26.54
C ASN A 311 -22.52 -5.09 -26.99
N GLY A 312 -21.43 -5.86 -27.05
CA GLY A 312 -21.44 -7.24 -27.52
C GLY A 312 -21.88 -7.35 -28.98
N ASP A 313 -22.99 -8.04 -29.23
CA ASP A 313 -23.56 -8.23 -30.58
C ASP A 313 -24.32 -6.99 -31.11
N ALA A 314 -24.62 -6.02 -30.23
CA ALA A 314 -25.23 -4.76 -30.65
C ALA A 314 -24.19 -3.79 -31.22
N ALA A 315 -24.65 -2.75 -31.92
CA ALA A 315 -23.77 -1.70 -32.41
C ALA A 315 -23.04 -1.01 -31.24
N ALA A 316 -21.74 -0.78 -31.42
CA ALA A 316 -20.96 0.01 -30.49
C ALA A 316 -21.53 1.44 -30.42
N GLU A 317 -21.51 2.01 -29.24
CA GLU A 317 -21.94 3.38 -28.98
C GLU A 317 -20.72 4.28 -28.79
N GLU A 318 -20.80 5.52 -29.27
CA GLU A 318 -19.76 6.52 -29.10
C GLU A 318 -20.29 7.59 -28.14
N ILE A 319 -19.82 7.54 -26.89
CA ILE A 319 -20.21 8.47 -25.81
C ILE A 319 -19.02 9.34 -25.41
N LYS A 320 -19.22 10.43 -24.68
CA LYS A 320 -18.07 11.16 -24.13
C LYS A 320 -17.42 10.36 -23.01
N MET A 321 -16.10 10.48 -22.84
CA MET A 321 -15.41 9.88 -21.70
C MET A 321 -15.94 10.39 -20.36
N SER A 322 -16.41 11.64 -20.28
CA SER A 322 -17.09 12.16 -19.07
C SER A 322 -18.38 11.41 -18.76
N GLU A 323 -19.18 11.09 -19.78
CA GLU A 323 -20.42 10.32 -19.63
C GLU A 323 -20.11 8.87 -19.22
N ALA A 324 -19.04 8.28 -19.75
CA ALA A 324 -18.57 6.96 -19.33
C ALA A 324 -18.21 6.92 -17.83
N ILE A 325 -17.53 7.96 -17.33
CA ILE A 325 -17.21 8.09 -15.90
C ILE A 325 -18.49 8.18 -15.06
N GLU A 326 -19.47 8.99 -15.48
CA GLU A 326 -20.78 9.11 -14.81
C GLU A 326 -21.56 7.78 -14.77
N MET A 327 -21.36 6.91 -15.77
CA MET A 327 -21.91 5.56 -15.83
C MET A 327 -21.16 4.54 -14.96
N GLY A 328 -20.12 4.94 -14.23
CA GLY A 328 -19.30 4.05 -13.40
C GLY A 328 -18.20 3.31 -14.15
N ILE A 329 -17.95 3.63 -15.43
CA ILE A 329 -16.83 3.10 -16.20
C ILE A 329 -15.61 3.95 -15.85
N THR A 330 -15.01 3.68 -14.68
CA THR A 330 -14.04 4.58 -14.05
C THR A 330 -12.87 3.84 -13.41
N LEU A 331 -11.71 4.49 -13.39
CA LEU A 331 -10.54 4.12 -12.60
C LEU A 331 -10.29 5.09 -11.44
N ASN A 332 -11.25 5.96 -11.11
CA ASN A 332 -11.15 6.86 -9.95
C ASN A 332 -11.05 6.04 -8.65
N PRO A 333 -9.94 6.09 -7.90
CA PRO A 333 -9.77 5.27 -6.70
C PRO A 333 -10.82 5.53 -5.61
N VAL A 334 -11.41 6.73 -5.55
CA VAL A 334 -12.49 7.06 -4.61
C VAL A 334 -13.70 6.14 -4.80
N SER A 335 -14.00 5.73 -6.04
CA SER A 335 -15.12 4.82 -6.33
C SER A 335 -14.92 3.39 -5.83
N PHE A 336 -13.72 3.06 -5.33
CA PHE A 336 -13.36 1.72 -4.89
C PHE A 336 -12.90 1.66 -3.43
N LEU A 337 -12.25 2.73 -2.94
CA LEU A 337 -11.58 2.78 -1.63
C LEU A 337 -12.36 3.57 -0.58
N LEU A 338 -13.58 3.99 -0.92
CA LEU A 338 -14.50 4.69 -0.04
C LEU A 338 -15.90 4.11 -0.29
N ASN A 339 -16.50 3.56 0.76
CA ASN A 339 -17.87 3.06 0.68
C ASN A 339 -18.77 3.65 1.77
N SER A 340 -18.31 3.72 3.02
CA SER A 340 -19.11 4.24 4.13
C SER A 340 -18.55 5.52 4.74
N ALA A 341 -19.43 6.27 5.40
CA ALA A 341 -19.05 7.36 6.29
C ALA A 341 -18.27 6.82 7.50
N MET A 342 -17.44 7.67 8.12
CA MET A 342 -16.61 7.31 9.27
C MET A 342 -17.14 7.87 10.60
N ASP A 343 -18.12 8.77 10.59
CA ASP A 343 -18.67 9.43 11.78
C ASP A 343 -19.70 8.59 12.55
N TYR A 344 -20.17 7.48 11.97
CA TYR A 344 -20.97 6.45 12.65
C TYR A 344 -20.72 5.05 12.03
N ASP A 345 -21.17 3.98 12.70
CA ASP A 345 -21.11 2.62 12.15
C ASP A 345 -22.25 2.41 11.14
N ALA A 346 -21.93 2.50 9.84
CA ALA A 346 -22.91 2.33 8.76
C ALA A 346 -23.30 0.87 8.48
N TRP A 347 -22.51 -0.10 8.92
CA TRP A 347 -22.73 -1.52 8.66
C TRP A 347 -23.61 -2.18 9.72
N GLU A 348 -23.60 -1.67 10.97
CA GLU A 348 -24.37 -2.20 12.11
C GLU A 348 -24.13 -3.71 12.37
N ASN A 349 -22.98 -4.23 11.94
CA ASN A 349 -22.62 -5.63 12.09
C ASN A 349 -22.45 -6.02 13.57
N ALA A 350 -22.95 -7.20 13.97
CA ALA A 350 -22.88 -7.65 15.36
C ALA A 350 -21.45 -7.80 15.92
N ALA A 351 -20.46 -7.99 15.03
CA ALA A 351 -19.03 -8.03 15.33
C ALA A 351 -18.26 -7.01 14.46
N SER A 352 -18.74 -5.77 14.42
CA SER A 352 -18.14 -4.67 13.68
C SER A 352 -16.74 -4.31 14.21
N LEU A 353 -15.80 -4.04 13.30
CA LEU A 353 -14.51 -3.42 13.63
C LEU A 353 -14.57 -1.88 13.59
N TYR A 354 -15.76 -1.29 13.52
CA TYR A 354 -15.92 0.16 13.60
C TYR A 354 -15.27 0.71 14.86
N VAL A 355 -14.50 1.78 14.67
CA VAL A 355 -13.92 2.61 15.72
C VAL A 355 -14.10 4.06 15.31
N ALA A 356 -14.40 4.96 16.24
CA ALA A 356 -14.42 6.38 15.90
C ALA A 356 -13.01 6.83 15.46
N PRO A 357 -12.86 7.63 14.39
CA PRO A 357 -11.58 8.17 13.99
C PRO A 357 -10.94 8.97 15.11
N THR A 358 -9.71 8.62 15.47
CA THR A 358 -8.94 9.32 16.50
C THR A 358 -7.50 9.51 16.04
N ALA A 359 -6.90 10.60 16.48
CA ALA A 359 -5.49 10.87 16.28
C ALA A 359 -4.88 11.50 17.53
N SER A 360 -3.60 11.26 17.73
CA SER A 360 -2.84 11.83 18.84
C SER A 360 -1.47 12.28 18.38
N CYS A 361 -1.06 13.45 18.86
CA CYS A 361 0.26 14.03 18.61
C CYS A 361 1.04 14.01 19.93
N GLY A 362 2.02 13.11 20.03
CA GLY A 362 2.87 12.93 21.21
C GLY A 362 4.31 13.37 20.94
N ASP A 363 5.13 13.48 21.98
CA ASP A 363 6.49 14.03 21.94
C ASP A 363 7.48 13.32 20.98
N LYS A 364 7.10 12.22 20.34
CA LYS A 364 7.94 11.49 19.37
C LYS A 364 7.18 10.88 18.20
N SER A 365 5.86 11.01 18.18
CA SER A 365 5.03 10.28 17.22
C SER A 365 3.70 10.97 16.97
N ILE A 366 3.14 10.74 15.79
CA ILE A 366 1.73 10.98 15.49
C ILE A 366 1.08 9.63 15.22
N SER A 367 -0.01 9.33 15.91
CA SER A 367 -0.75 8.08 15.74
C SER A 367 -2.18 8.33 15.31
N PHE A 368 -2.70 7.45 14.47
CA PHE A 368 -4.06 7.49 13.92
C PHE A 368 -4.73 6.13 14.12
N THR A 369 -6.02 6.15 14.43
CA THR A 369 -6.86 4.96 14.46
C THR A 369 -8.19 5.30 13.83
N PHE A 370 -8.62 4.55 12.82
CA PHE A 370 -9.85 4.84 12.09
C PHE A 370 -10.43 3.57 11.44
N PRO A 371 -11.74 3.56 11.17
CA PRO A 371 -12.39 2.49 10.44
C PRO A 371 -12.21 2.73 8.94
N TRP A 372 -12.12 1.68 8.14
CA TRP A 372 -11.99 1.81 6.68
C TRP A 372 -12.71 0.67 5.97
N ASP A 373 -13.38 0.98 4.86
CA ASP A 373 -14.07 -0.01 4.03
C ASP A 373 -13.93 0.33 2.54
N PHE A 374 -14.46 -0.53 1.67
CA PHE A 374 -14.32 -0.47 0.21
C PHE A 374 -15.52 -1.11 -0.49
N THR A 375 -15.63 -0.95 -1.82
CA THR A 375 -16.85 -1.22 -2.62
C THR A 375 -17.44 -2.64 -2.49
N TYR A 376 -16.64 -3.65 -2.16
CA TYR A 376 -17.09 -5.02 -1.89
C TYR A 376 -16.63 -5.56 -0.53
N ALA A 377 -16.43 -4.67 0.44
CA ALA A 377 -16.20 -5.06 1.82
C ALA A 377 -17.48 -5.66 2.43
N SER A 378 -17.31 -6.54 3.41
CA SER A 378 -18.39 -7.13 4.20
C SER A 378 -18.59 -6.40 5.54
N GLY A 379 -17.76 -5.39 5.80
CA GLY A 379 -17.80 -4.54 6.99
C GLY A 379 -16.58 -3.61 7.03
N TYR A 380 -16.40 -2.92 8.15
CA TYR A 380 -15.18 -2.14 8.36
C TYR A 380 -13.98 -3.02 8.66
N GLU A 381 -12.83 -2.56 8.19
CA GLU A 381 -11.50 -2.88 8.68
C GLU A 381 -11.05 -1.82 9.68
N LYS A 382 -10.16 -2.19 10.59
CA LYS A 382 -9.55 -1.24 11.53
C LYS A 382 -8.12 -0.93 11.11
N ILE A 383 -7.82 0.35 10.91
CA ILE A 383 -6.47 0.82 10.57
C ILE A 383 -5.87 1.56 11.76
N GLU A 384 -4.66 1.17 12.13
CA GLU A 384 -3.86 1.79 13.19
C GLU A 384 -2.50 2.20 12.61
N VAL A 385 -2.19 3.50 12.61
CA VAL A 385 -0.96 4.05 12.06
C VAL A 385 -0.16 4.75 13.15
N THR A 386 1.15 4.57 13.14
CA THR A 386 2.09 5.37 13.93
C THR A 386 3.19 5.89 13.04
N LEU A 387 3.40 7.21 13.06
CA LEU A 387 4.47 7.92 12.38
C LEU A 387 5.51 8.34 13.42
N THR A 388 6.79 8.07 13.17
CA THR A 388 7.91 8.40 14.07
C THR A 388 9.07 8.98 13.29
N ASN A 389 9.85 9.82 13.97
CA ASN A 389 11.16 10.28 13.50
C ASN A 389 12.21 9.52 14.31
N GLU A 390 13.12 8.80 13.63
CA GLU A 390 14.12 7.93 14.26
C GLU A 390 15.37 8.67 14.73
#